data_AF-A0A2V6BCI1-F1
#
_entry.id   AF-A0A2V6BCI1-F1
#
_cell.length_a   1.000
_cell.length_b   1.000
_cell.length_c   1.000
_cell.angle_alpha   90.00
_cell.angle_beta   90.00
_cell.angle_gamma   90.00
#
_symmetry.space_group_name_H-M   'P 1'
#
loop_
_entity.id
_entity.type
_entity.pdbx_description
1 polymer ?
#
loop_
_entity_poly.entity_id
_entity_poly.type
_entity_poly.pdbx_seq_one_letter_code
_entity_poly.pdbx_strand_id
1 'polypeptide(L)'
;MKRILIYFSLTMAVLFSMGCKKEGGQRSYFSTPQEAANNAKNDLLTVLRSRKDIALGLEQRTIEKSQPAAPMRQYQITFEDLAAADSFTTLHRNEMATIVPLVADGAVATVVAVAKDEAGWKIVSLADKSLSSELDVVRKAAGQQASMVIYDLPHSGEKVYGAMQPATGGGGTALYTNYTGFNLREPVPAERLLPVLKQDAAEFQRKYGEELKRQRVVR
;
A
#
# COMPACT_ATOMS: atom_id res chain seq x y z
N MET A 1 8.58 7.27 -87.29
CA MET A 1 8.80 8.61 -86.69
C MET A 1 7.98 8.72 -85.42
N LYS A 2 8.63 9.09 -84.31
CA LYS A 2 8.14 9.84 -83.12
C LYS A 2 6.88 9.39 -82.33
N ARG A 3 7.13 9.27 -81.01
CA ARG A 3 6.27 9.44 -79.79
C ARG A 3 5.88 8.12 -79.09
N ILE A 4 6.58 7.74 -78.01
CA ILE A 4 6.42 8.14 -76.59
C ILE A 4 5.09 7.64 -76.02
N LEU A 5 5.18 6.61 -75.16
CA LEU A 5 4.32 6.32 -74.01
C LEU A 5 5.04 5.25 -73.18
N ILE A 6 5.91 5.70 -72.26
CA ILE A 6 6.51 4.82 -71.25
C ILE A 6 5.47 4.65 -70.15
N TYR A 7 4.93 3.43 -70.09
CA TYR A 7 3.98 2.99 -69.08
C TYR A 7 4.67 2.87 -67.72
N PHE A 8 4.02 3.46 -66.72
CA PHE A 8 4.24 3.26 -65.29
C PHE A 8 4.16 1.76 -64.97
N SER A 9 5.31 1.12 -64.70
CA SER A 9 5.35 -0.26 -64.20
C SER A 9 5.38 -0.24 -62.68
N LEU A 10 4.18 -0.34 -62.11
CA LEU A 10 3.91 -0.64 -60.71
C LEU A 10 4.44 -2.05 -60.39
N THR A 11 5.53 -2.15 -59.64
CA THR A 11 6.04 -3.43 -59.13
C THR A 11 6.06 -3.42 -57.60
N MET A 12 5.11 -4.18 -57.06
CA MET A 12 5.32 -5.26 -56.08
C MET A 12 6.09 -4.95 -54.79
N ALA A 13 5.38 -4.96 -53.65
CA ALA A 13 5.81 -5.69 -52.46
C ALA A 13 4.60 -5.93 -51.54
N VAL A 14 3.96 -7.08 -51.71
CA VAL A 14 3.14 -7.71 -50.69
C VAL A 14 4.10 -8.31 -49.66
N LEU A 15 4.17 -7.72 -48.47
CA LEU A 15 4.76 -8.36 -47.30
C LEU A 15 3.62 -8.72 -46.34
N PHE A 16 3.14 -9.94 -46.49
CA PHE A 16 2.41 -10.65 -45.45
C PHE A 16 3.37 -11.06 -44.33
N SER A 17 2.82 -11.07 -43.12
CA SER A 17 3.30 -11.76 -41.92
C SER A 17 4.63 -11.29 -41.31
N MET A 18 4.52 -10.54 -40.23
CA MET A 18 4.79 -11.12 -38.92
C MET A 18 3.93 -10.38 -37.90
N GLY A 19 2.90 -11.07 -37.42
CA GLY A 19 2.21 -10.66 -36.22
C GLY A 19 3.24 -10.63 -35.09
N CYS A 20 3.59 -9.42 -34.64
CA CYS A 20 4.08 -9.23 -33.30
C CYS A 20 2.94 -9.67 -32.36
N LYS A 21 2.92 -10.96 -32.02
CA LYS A 21 2.39 -11.39 -30.73
C LYS A 21 3.20 -10.62 -29.69
N LYS A 22 2.59 -9.57 -29.13
CA LYS A 22 3.03 -9.01 -27.86
C LYS A 22 2.90 -10.13 -26.83
N GLU A 23 4.00 -10.85 -26.61
CA GLU A 23 4.15 -11.66 -25.42
C GLU A 23 4.08 -10.75 -24.20
N GLY A 24 3.29 -11.18 -23.22
CA GLY A 24 3.40 -10.70 -21.84
C GLY A 24 2.94 -9.27 -21.57
N GLY A 25 1.70 -8.92 -21.90
CA GLY A 25 1.05 -7.77 -21.26
C GLY A 25 0.89 -8.07 -19.76
N GLN A 26 1.88 -7.69 -18.96
CA GLN A 26 1.79 -7.67 -17.50
C GLN A 26 0.52 -6.90 -17.15
N ARG A 27 -0.47 -7.58 -16.55
CA ARG A 27 -1.74 -6.92 -16.20
C ARG A 27 -1.40 -5.78 -15.24
N SER A 28 -1.53 -4.55 -15.71
CA SER A 28 -1.31 -3.37 -14.86
C SER A 28 -2.46 -3.12 -13.89
N TYR A 29 -3.63 -3.70 -14.18
CA TYR A 29 -4.87 -3.52 -13.43
C TYR A 29 -5.56 -4.85 -13.12
N PHE A 30 -6.19 -4.91 -11.96
CA PHE A 30 -6.83 -6.10 -11.38
C PHE A 30 -8.23 -5.79 -10.87
N SER A 31 -9.08 -6.80 -10.78
CA SER A 31 -10.49 -6.61 -10.39
C SER A 31 -10.66 -6.42 -8.88
N THR A 32 -9.75 -7.02 -8.10
CA THR A 32 -9.74 -6.96 -6.63
C THR A 32 -8.35 -6.67 -6.08
N PRO A 33 -8.25 -6.09 -4.87
CA PRO A 33 -6.96 -5.87 -4.24
C PRO A 33 -6.22 -7.19 -3.93
N GLN A 34 -6.94 -8.27 -3.62
CA GLN A 34 -6.35 -9.60 -3.40
C GLN A 34 -5.80 -10.22 -4.70
N GLU A 35 -6.45 -10.01 -5.84
CA GLU A 35 -5.94 -10.44 -7.14
C GLU A 35 -4.62 -9.72 -7.45
N ALA A 36 -4.57 -8.41 -7.24
CA ALA A 36 -3.35 -7.62 -7.38
C ALA A 36 -2.23 -8.11 -6.46
N ALA A 37 -2.54 -8.38 -5.19
CA ALA A 37 -1.58 -8.88 -4.21
C ALA A 37 -1.05 -10.28 -4.56
N ASN A 38 -1.90 -11.17 -5.08
CA ASN A 38 -1.49 -12.48 -5.57
C ASN A 38 -0.57 -12.37 -6.79
N ASN A 39 -0.85 -11.44 -7.70
CA ASN A 39 0.03 -11.19 -8.83
C ASN A 39 1.39 -10.65 -8.36
N ALA A 40 1.39 -9.67 -7.43
CA ALA A 40 2.60 -9.13 -6.83
C ALA A 40 3.44 -10.20 -6.10
N LYS A 41 2.79 -11.15 -5.41
CA LYS A 41 3.45 -12.32 -4.80
C LYS A 41 4.21 -13.14 -5.85
N ASN A 42 3.59 -13.41 -7.00
CA ASN A 42 4.22 -14.22 -8.06
C ASN A 42 5.39 -13.49 -8.71
N ASP A 43 5.26 -12.18 -8.92
CA ASP A 43 6.35 -11.32 -9.40
C ASP A 43 7.51 -11.32 -8.40
N LEU A 44 7.23 -11.19 -7.11
CA LEU A 44 8.22 -11.27 -6.04
C LEU A 44 8.95 -12.62 -6.02
N LEU A 45 8.22 -13.73 -6.14
CA LEU A 45 8.83 -15.06 -6.19
C LEU A 45 9.74 -15.22 -7.41
N THR A 46 9.36 -14.63 -8.55
CA THR A 46 10.20 -14.60 -9.76
C THR A 46 11.51 -13.86 -9.52
N VAL A 47 11.45 -12.70 -8.83
CA VAL A 47 12.65 -11.95 -8.43
C VAL A 47 13.52 -12.74 -7.45
N LEU A 48 12.93 -13.31 -6.39
CA LEU A 48 13.67 -14.09 -5.39
C LEU A 48 14.37 -15.32 -5.98
N ARG A 49 13.75 -15.98 -6.97
CA ARG A 49 14.33 -17.15 -7.66
C ARG A 49 15.43 -16.77 -8.64
N SER A 50 15.29 -15.63 -9.32
CA SER A 50 16.24 -15.16 -10.34
C SER A 50 17.45 -14.46 -9.76
N ARG A 51 17.35 -13.84 -8.57
CA ARG A 51 18.44 -13.07 -7.95
C ARG A 51 18.79 -13.60 -6.56
N LYS A 52 19.53 -14.71 -6.55
CA LYS A 52 20.00 -15.40 -5.31
C LYS A 52 20.97 -14.56 -4.46
N ASP A 53 21.54 -13.52 -5.04
CA ASP A 53 22.50 -12.59 -4.45
C ASP A 53 21.84 -11.38 -3.75
N ILE A 54 20.54 -11.16 -3.94
CA ILE A 54 19.82 -10.06 -3.29
C ILE A 54 19.18 -10.55 -1.98
N ALA A 55 19.72 -10.10 -0.86
CA ALA A 55 19.11 -10.31 0.46
C ALA A 55 17.97 -9.30 0.71
N LEU A 56 16.77 -9.60 0.22
CA LEU A 56 15.56 -8.79 0.49
C LEU A 56 15.01 -8.97 1.92
N GLY A 57 15.62 -9.84 2.73
CA GLY A 57 15.12 -10.17 4.07
C GLY A 57 13.78 -10.93 4.04
N LEU A 58 13.42 -11.53 2.91
CA LEU A 58 12.22 -12.34 2.72
C LEU A 58 12.61 -13.79 2.43
N GLU A 59 11.99 -14.74 3.12
CA GLU A 59 12.23 -16.16 2.87
C GLU A 59 11.31 -16.67 1.75
N GLN A 60 11.90 -17.18 0.65
CA GLN A 60 11.14 -17.66 -0.51
C GLN A 60 10.04 -18.66 -0.13
N ARG A 61 10.34 -19.64 0.74
CA ARG A 61 9.36 -20.66 1.15
C ARG A 61 8.17 -20.06 1.90
N THR A 62 8.43 -19.06 2.74
CA THR A 62 7.40 -18.35 3.48
C THR A 62 6.53 -17.51 2.53
N ILE A 63 7.13 -16.80 1.58
CA ILE A 63 6.37 -16.09 0.54
C ILE A 63 5.54 -17.05 -0.32
N GLU A 64 6.09 -18.21 -0.69
CA GLU A 64 5.43 -19.22 -1.52
C GLU A 64 4.16 -19.78 -0.84
N LYS A 65 4.23 -20.03 0.46
CA LYS A 65 3.08 -20.48 1.28
C LYS A 65 2.09 -19.39 1.62
N SER A 66 2.51 -18.12 1.60
CA SER A 66 1.68 -17.01 2.06
C SER A 66 0.42 -16.82 1.22
N GLN A 67 -0.66 -16.35 1.83
CA GLN A 67 -1.90 -16.01 1.13
C GLN A 67 -2.32 -14.58 1.45
N PRO A 68 -2.95 -13.85 0.51
CA PRO A 68 -3.55 -12.56 0.81
C PRO A 68 -4.58 -12.67 1.94
N ALA A 69 -4.38 -11.88 2.99
CA ALA A 69 -5.33 -11.72 4.08
C ALA A 69 -6.33 -10.60 3.75
N ALA A 70 -7.20 -10.27 4.73
CA ALA A 70 -8.16 -9.18 4.62
C ALA A 70 -7.45 -7.84 4.28
N PRO A 71 -7.89 -7.12 3.24
CA PRO A 71 -7.35 -5.81 2.91
C PRO A 71 -7.65 -4.77 4.00
N MET A 72 -6.71 -3.85 4.20
CA MET A 72 -6.79 -2.78 5.20
C MET A 72 -6.64 -1.44 4.50
N ARG A 73 -7.48 -0.46 4.82
CA ARG A 73 -7.35 0.89 4.24
C ARG A 73 -6.28 1.67 4.98
N GLN A 74 -5.48 2.43 4.23
CA GLN A 74 -4.49 3.35 4.77
C GLN A 74 -4.88 4.78 4.44
N TYR A 75 -4.95 5.62 5.46
CA TYR A 75 -5.33 7.02 5.36
C TYR A 75 -4.16 7.93 5.72
N GLN A 76 -3.97 8.99 4.95
CA GLN A 76 -3.10 10.09 5.33
C GLN A 76 -3.86 11.07 6.21
N ILE A 77 -3.37 11.29 7.42
CA ILE A 77 -3.95 12.30 8.31
C ILE A 77 -3.24 13.63 8.05
N THR A 78 -3.99 14.70 7.87
CA THR A 78 -3.43 16.06 7.81
C THR A 78 -3.37 16.68 9.20
N PHE A 79 -2.61 17.78 9.33
CA PHE A 79 -2.59 18.55 10.58
C PHE A 79 -3.98 19.08 10.94
N GLU A 80 -4.73 19.54 9.95
CA GLU A 80 -6.08 20.07 10.11
C GLU A 80 -7.06 18.98 10.55
N ASP A 81 -7.02 17.81 9.91
CA ASP A 81 -7.85 16.67 10.26
C ASP A 81 -7.55 16.20 11.69
N LEU A 82 -6.27 16.08 12.07
CA LEU A 82 -5.86 15.67 13.41
C LEU A 82 -6.28 16.69 14.47
N ALA A 83 -6.10 17.99 14.23
CA ALA A 83 -6.48 19.04 15.17
C ALA A 83 -8.00 19.03 15.46
N ALA A 84 -8.81 18.82 14.43
CA ALA A 84 -10.27 18.79 14.52
C ALA A 84 -10.86 17.45 14.99
N ALA A 85 -10.04 16.39 15.11
CA ALA A 85 -10.54 15.05 15.39
C ALA A 85 -10.98 14.86 16.85
N ASP A 86 -12.23 14.46 17.07
CA ASP A 86 -12.68 13.96 18.39
C ASP A 86 -12.53 12.44 18.52
N SER A 87 -12.33 11.74 17.40
CA SER A 87 -12.08 10.29 17.35
C SER A 87 -11.25 9.93 16.11
N PHE A 88 -10.62 8.75 16.11
CA PHE A 88 -9.96 8.22 14.91
C PHE A 88 -10.94 7.72 13.84
N THR A 89 -12.19 7.42 14.21
CA THR A 89 -13.19 6.91 13.26
C THR A 89 -13.62 7.96 12.23
N THR A 90 -13.44 9.25 12.52
CA THR A 90 -13.72 10.36 11.59
C THR A 90 -12.57 10.64 10.62
N LEU A 91 -11.39 10.06 10.85
CA LEU A 91 -10.16 10.32 10.12
C LEU A 91 -9.99 9.43 8.87
N HIS A 92 -10.96 9.46 7.95
CA HIS A 92 -11.01 8.56 6.78
C HIS A 92 -11.10 9.29 5.43
N ARG A 93 -10.69 10.56 5.36
CA ARG A 93 -10.87 11.42 4.18
C ARG A 93 -9.86 11.17 3.06
N ASN A 94 -8.59 10.97 3.40
CA ASN A 94 -7.50 10.90 2.42
C ASN A 94 -6.97 9.47 2.29
N GLU A 95 -7.69 8.60 1.59
CA GLU A 95 -7.23 7.23 1.35
C GLU A 95 -6.00 7.22 0.44
N MET A 96 -4.88 6.65 0.90
CA MET A 96 -3.64 6.55 0.14
C MET A 96 -3.58 5.26 -0.66
N ALA A 97 -3.88 4.15 0.00
CA ALA A 97 -3.77 2.82 -0.54
C ALA A 97 -4.61 1.84 0.28
N THR A 98 -4.86 0.69 -0.31
CA THR A 98 -5.28 -0.51 0.38
C THR A 98 -4.05 -1.41 0.58
N ILE A 99 -3.78 -1.76 1.82
CA ILE A 99 -2.70 -2.67 2.21
C ILE A 99 -3.24 -4.09 2.31
N VAL A 100 -2.63 -5.01 1.58
CA VAL A 100 -2.95 -6.43 1.59
C VAL A 100 -1.77 -7.19 2.20
N PRO A 101 -1.90 -7.71 3.43
CA PRO A 101 -0.86 -8.55 4.02
C PRO A 101 -0.85 -9.91 3.33
N LEU A 102 0.34 -10.42 3.04
CA LEU A 102 0.55 -11.81 2.68
C LEU A 102 0.93 -12.58 3.94
N VAL A 103 0.09 -13.53 4.35
CA VAL A 103 0.20 -14.24 5.64
C VAL A 103 0.52 -15.71 5.40
N ALA A 104 1.52 -16.24 6.10
CA ALA A 104 1.87 -17.65 6.14
C ALA A 104 1.96 -18.10 7.59
N ASP A 105 1.40 -19.27 7.93
CA ASP A 105 1.49 -19.86 9.27
C ASP A 105 1.08 -18.89 10.41
N GLY A 106 0.11 -18.02 10.13
CA GLY A 106 -0.40 -17.01 11.07
C GLY A 106 0.47 -15.76 11.26
N ALA A 107 1.59 -15.64 10.53
CA ALA A 107 2.48 -14.49 10.56
C ALA A 107 2.43 -13.69 9.25
N VAL A 108 2.62 -12.37 9.34
CA VAL A 108 2.72 -11.53 8.14
C VAL A 108 4.10 -11.73 7.51
N ALA A 109 4.12 -12.34 6.33
CA ALA A 109 5.35 -12.57 5.58
C ALA A 109 5.83 -11.28 4.89
N THR A 110 4.89 -10.53 4.32
CA THR A 110 5.14 -9.25 3.66
C THR A 110 3.81 -8.52 3.42
N VAL A 111 3.86 -7.32 2.86
CA VAL A 111 2.67 -6.54 2.48
C VAL A 111 2.76 -6.07 1.04
N VAL A 112 1.59 -5.91 0.43
CA VAL A 112 1.42 -5.29 -0.89
C VAL A 112 0.50 -4.09 -0.72
N ALA A 113 0.94 -2.92 -1.16
CA ALA A 113 0.06 -1.75 -1.24
C ALA A 113 -0.51 -1.67 -2.66
N VAL A 114 -1.83 -1.49 -2.74
CA VAL A 114 -2.56 -1.33 -4.00
C VAL A 114 -3.41 -0.08 -3.94
N ALA A 115 -3.53 0.61 -5.08
CA ALA A 115 -4.41 1.77 -5.22
C ALA A 115 -5.50 1.45 -6.25
N LYS A 116 -6.66 2.09 -6.11
CA LYS A 116 -7.76 1.98 -7.06
C LYS A 116 -7.83 3.23 -7.93
N ASP A 117 -7.97 3.03 -9.24
CA ASP A 117 -8.38 4.08 -10.17
C ASP A 117 -9.51 3.57 -11.08
N GLU A 118 -9.84 4.33 -12.12
CA GLU A 118 -10.95 4.04 -13.03
C GLU A 118 -10.78 2.69 -13.76
N ALA A 119 -9.53 2.27 -14.02
CA ALA A 119 -9.23 1.04 -14.74
C ALA A 119 -9.21 -0.20 -13.83
N GLY A 120 -9.07 -0.01 -12.52
CA GLY A 120 -9.10 -1.08 -11.52
C GLY A 120 -8.07 -0.89 -10.42
N TRP A 121 -7.66 -2.00 -9.81
CA TRP A 121 -6.63 -2.01 -8.77
C TRP A 121 -5.24 -2.14 -9.39
N LYS A 122 -4.29 -1.33 -8.97
CA LYS A 122 -2.88 -1.41 -9.37
C LYS A 122 -1.95 -1.53 -8.17
N ILE A 123 -0.82 -2.19 -8.35
CA ILE A 123 0.21 -2.33 -7.31
C ILE A 123 0.99 -1.01 -7.24
N VAL A 124 1.13 -0.45 -6.04
CA VAL A 124 1.87 0.82 -5.81
C VAL A 124 3.06 0.67 -4.88
N SER A 125 3.10 -0.39 -4.05
CA SER A 125 4.27 -0.75 -3.26
C SER A 125 4.26 -2.26 -2.96
N LEU A 126 5.44 -2.82 -2.76
CA LEU A 126 5.66 -4.23 -2.45
C LEU A 126 6.83 -4.35 -1.47
N ALA A 127 6.69 -5.24 -0.49
CA ALA A 127 7.76 -5.58 0.45
C ALA A 127 8.22 -4.45 1.38
N ASP A 128 7.27 -3.65 1.87
CA ASP A 128 7.54 -2.73 2.99
C ASP A 128 7.78 -3.52 4.28
N LYS A 129 9.04 -3.62 4.66
CA LYS A 129 9.49 -4.39 5.83
C LYS A 129 9.09 -3.75 7.15
N SER A 130 9.03 -2.42 7.22
CA SER A 130 8.61 -1.73 8.45
C SER A 130 7.14 -2.05 8.71
N LEU A 131 6.32 -1.82 7.69
CA LEU A 131 4.88 -2.02 7.78
C LEU A 131 4.53 -3.51 7.98
N SER A 132 5.21 -4.44 7.32
CA SER A 132 4.95 -5.87 7.52
C SER A 132 5.28 -6.32 8.95
N SER A 133 6.38 -5.82 9.52
CA SER A 133 6.79 -6.14 10.89
C SER A 133 5.82 -5.57 11.93
N GLU A 134 5.38 -4.33 11.74
CA GLU A 134 4.40 -3.69 12.64
C GLU A 134 3.04 -4.40 12.58
N LEU A 135 2.57 -4.73 11.37
CA LEU A 135 1.31 -5.43 11.19
C LEU A 135 1.33 -6.86 11.73
N ASP A 136 2.47 -7.56 11.67
CA ASP A 136 2.61 -8.87 12.32
C ASP A 136 2.34 -8.77 13.83
N VAL A 137 2.91 -7.76 14.48
CA VAL A 137 2.71 -7.51 15.91
C VAL A 137 1.27 -7.15 16.22
N VAL A 138 0.70 -6.18 15.50
CA VAL A 138 -0.67 -5.71 15.77
C VAL A 138 -1.70 -6.80 15.48
N ARG A 139 -1.56 -7.58 14.40
CA ARG A 139 -2.49 -8.69 14.10
C ARG A 139 -2.45 -9.78 15.17
N LYS A 140 -1.27 -10.06 15.74
CA LYS A 140 -1.13 -10.99 16.86
C LYS A 140 -1.78 -10.46 18.14
N ALA A 141 -1.68 -9.16 18.41
CA ALA A 141 -2.28 -8.52 19.58
C ALA A 141 -3.81 -8.36 19.46
N ALA A 142 -4.29 -7.84 18.32
CA ALA A 142 -5.70 -7.55 18.07
C ALA A 142 -6.54 -8.79 17.73
N GLY A 143 -5.89 -9.85 17.24
CA GLY A 143 -6.51 -11.06 16.73
C GLY A 143 -6.49 -11.12 15.20
N GLN A 144 -6.21 -12.30 14.66
CA GLN A 144 -5.97 -12.53 13.23
C GLN A 144 -7.17 -12.22 12.31
N GLN A 145 -8.37 -12.19 12.88
CA GLN A 145 -9.63 -11.91 12.17
C GLN A 145 -10.12 -10.47 12.37
N ALA A 146 -9.40 -9.65 13.14
CA ALA A 146 -9.77 -8.25 13.31
C ALA A 146 -9.75 -7.52 11.96
N SER A 147 -10.78 -6.71 11.70
CA SER A 147 -10.73 -5.73 10.62
C SER A 147 -9.80 -4.61 11.05
N MET A 148 -8.97 -4.09 10.13
CA MET A 148 -7.96 -3.10 10.48
C MET A 148 -7.94 -1.92 9.51
N VAL A 149 -7.55 -0.77 10.04
CA VAL A 149 -7.31 0.49 9.33
C VAL A 149 -5.99 1.09 9.81
N ILE A 150 -5.28 1.76 8.90
CA ILE A 150 -3.98 2.39 9.17
C ILE A 150 -4.13 3.90 8.98
N TYR A 151 -3.62 4.66 9.95
CA TYR A 151 -3.57 6.11 9.91
C TYR A 151 -2.11 6.57 9.94
N ASP A 152 -1.67 7.22 8.87
CA ASP A 152 -0.34 7.84 8.77
C ASP A 152 -0.39 9.23 9.42
N LEU A 153 0.47 9.46 10.42
CA LEU A 153 0.49 10.71 11.18
C LEU A 153 1.15 11.84 10.38
N PRO A 154 0.68 13.10 10.52
CA PRO A 154 1.18 14.24 9.73
C PRO A 154 2.56 14.74 10.17
N HIS A 155 2.90 14.55 11.44
CA HIS A 155 4.07 15.13 12.10
C HIS A 155 5.18 14.12 12.39
N SER A 156 5.01 12.88 11.94
CA SER A 156 5.89 11.78 12.31
C SER A 156 5.85 10.65 11.27
N GLY A 157 6.83 9.74 11.29
CA GLY A 157 6.87 8.60 10.37
C GLY A 157 6.03 7.40 10.85
N GLU A 158 5.58 7.47 12.09
CA GLU A 158 4.82 6.46 12.81
C GLU A 158 3.36 6.42 12.37
N LYS A 159 2.69 5.32 12.73
CA LYS A 159 1.32 5.01 12.32
C LYS A 159 0.45 4.67 13.52
N VAL A 160 -0.85 4.88 13.37
CA VAL A 160 -1.86 4.34 14.29
C VAL A 160 -2.67 3.28 13.57
N TYR A 161 -2.80 2.12 14.19
CA TYR A 161 -3.57 0.99 13.67
C TYR A 161 -4.88 0.89 14.46
N GLY A 162 -6.01 1.12 13.80
CA GLY A 162 -7.32 0.83 14.36
C GLY A 162 -7.72 -0.61 14.07
N ALA A 163 -8.07 -1.40 15.08
CA ALA A 163 -8.55 -2.75 14.93
C ALA A 163 -9.98 -2.89 15.50
N MET A 164 -10.88 -3.47 14.69
CA MET A 164 -12.27 -3.75 15.06
C MET A 164 -12.50 -5.26 15.12
N GLN A 165 -13.03 -5.76 16.25
CA GLN A 165 -13.33 -7.18 16.41
C GLN A 165 -14.68 -7.54 15.76
N PRO A 166 -14.77 -8.66 15.01
CA PRO A 166 -16.03 -9.09 14.38
C PRO A 166 -17.14 -9.46 15.37
N ALA A 167 -16.76 -9.93 16.57
CA ALA A 167 -17.67 -10.57 17.53
C ALA A 167 -18.47 -9.57 18.40
N THR A 168 -18.10 -8.31 18.39
CA THR A 168 -18.75 -7.27 19.18
C THR A 168 -19.45 -6.33 18.21
N GLY A 169 -20.74 -6.53 17.95
CA GLY A 169 -21.59 -5.65 17.16
C GLY A 169 -21.76 -4.25 17.79
N GLY A 170 -20.67 -3.51 17.91
CA GLY A 170 -20.53 -2.26 18.68
C GLY A 170 -19.29 -2.19 19.59
N GLY A 171 -18.43 -3.21 19.64
CA GLY A 171 -17.18 -3.12 20.42
C GLY A 171 -16.21 -2.17 19.74
N GLY A 172 -15.78 -1.16 20.49
CA GLY A 172 -15.02 -0.03 19.97
C GLY A 172 -13.73 -0.41 19.23
N THR A 173 -13.21 0.55 18.48
CA THR A 173 -11.92 0.43 17.80
C THR A 173 -10.79 0.40 18.83
N ALA A 174 -10.04 -0.69 18.89
CA ALA A 174 -8.79 -0.74 19.64
C ALA A 174 -7.67 -0.08 18.82
N LEU A 175 -6.92 0.84 19.41
CA LEU A 175 -5.85 1.56 18.72
C LEU A 175 -4.49 1.01 19.14
N TYR A 176 -3.59 0.80 18.19
CA TYR A 176 -2.23 0.33 18.45
C TYR A 176 -1.24 1.28 17.76
N THR A 177 -0.11 1.57 18.40
CA THR A 177 0.92 2.42 17.80
C THR A 177 2.26 2.21 18.51
N ASN A 178 3.36 2.43 17.77
CA ASN A 178 4.71 2.58 18.33
C ASN A 178 5.10 4.05 18.52
N TYR A 179 4.15 4.98 18.40
CA TYR A 179 4.39 6.38 18.74
C TYR A 179 4.97 6.50 20.15
N THR A 180 5.87 7.47 20.34
CA THR A 180 6.65 7.64 21.58
C THR A 180 5.77 7.49 22.84
N GLY A 181 6.18 6.60 23.74
CA GLY A 181 5.45 6.30 24.98
C GLY A 181 4.38 5.20 24.88
N PHE A 182 4.19 4.60 23.70
CA PHE A 182 3.26 3.50 23.45
C PHE A 182 3.97 2.31 22.78
N ASN A 183 3.27 1.18 22.71
CA ASN A 183 3.79 -0.03 22.07
C ASN A 183 2.69 -0.73 21.26
N LEU A 184 3.10 -1.44 20.19
CA LEU A 184 2.17 -2.11 19.27
C LEU A 184 1.48 -3.36 19.85
N ARG A 185 1.88 -3.83 21.02
CA ARG A 185 1.33 -5.07 21.62
C ARG A 185 0.13 -4.80 22.51
N GLU A 186 -0.09 -3.55 22.91
CA GLU A 186 -1.12 -3.18 23.85
C GLU A 186 -2.05 -2.12 23.22
N PRO A 187 -3.38 -2.27 23.37
CA PRO A 187 -4.30 -1.26 22.89
C PRO A 187 -4.20 0.02 23.72
N VAL A 188 -4.31 1.16 23.06
CA VAL A 188 -4.25 2.49 23.65
C VAL A 188 -5.63 3.15 23.57
N PRO A 189 -6.17 3.67 24.69
CA PRO A 189 -7.41 4.46 24.65
C PRO A 189 -7.25 5.73 23.82
N ALA A 190 -8.27 6.08 23.03
CA ALA A 190 -8.25 7.26 22.17
C ALA A 190 -8.10 8.56 23.00
N GLU A 191 -8.69 8.58 24.19
CA GLU A 191 -8.68 9.69 25.15
C GLU A 191 -7.25 9.97 25.67
N ARG A 192 -6.39 8.96 25.65
CA ARG A 192 -4.97 9.09 26.00
C ARG A 192 -4.11 9.43 24.78
N LEU A 193 -4.41 8.84 23.62
CA LEU A 193 -3.58 8.99 22.42
C LEU A 193 -3.81 10.32 21.69
N LEU A 194 -5.08 10.71 21.47
CA LEU A 194 -5.40 11.89 20.67
C LEU A 194 -4.81 13.19 21.24
N PRO A 195 -4.90 13.49 22.55
CA PRO A 195 -4.33 14.73 23.08
C PRO A 195 -2.82 14.83 22.86
N VAL A 196 -2.09 13.73 23.03
CA VAL A 196 -0.63 13.67 22.80
C VAL A 196 -0.32 13.96 21.34
N LEU A 197 -0.98 13.27 20.41
CA LEU A 197 -0.74 13.47 18.98
C LEU A 197 -1.11 14.88 18.52
N LYS A 198 -2.21 15.46 19.03
CA LYS A 198 -2.61 16.83 18.71
C LYS A 198 -1.59 17.85 19.20
N GLN A 199 -1.12 17.70 20.43
CA GLN A 199 -0.10 18.58 21.01
C GLN A 199 1.19 18.51 20.17
N ASP A 200 1.69 17.31 19.92
CA ASP A 200 2.96 17.12 19.22
C ASP A 200 2.88 17.57 17.75
N ALA A 201 1.74 17.36 17.10
CA ALA A 201 1.48 17.88 15.75
C ALA A 201 1.46 19.42 15.74
N ALA A 202 0.83 20.06 16.72
CA ALA A 202 0.81 21.51 16.84
C ALA A 202 2.22 22.08 17.11
N GLU A 203 3.01 21.42 17.96
CA GLU A 203 4.40 21.79 18.23
C GLU A 203 5.27 21.64 16.98
N PHE A 204 5.13 20.54 16.24
CA PHE A 204 5.83 20.30 14.98
C PHE A 204 5.47 21.37 13.94
N GLN A 205 4.18 21.67 13.78
CA GLN A 205 3.72 22.69 12.84
C GLN A 205 4.22 24.08 13.21
N ARG A 206 4.26 24.43 14.51
CA ARG A 206 4.83 25.69 14.99
C ARG A 206 6.33 25.78 14.69
N LYS A 207 7.06 24.68 14.83
CA LYS A 207 8.53 24.66 14.68
C LYS A 207 8.98 24.61 13.21
N TYR A 208 8.30 23.82 12.38
CA TYR A 208 8.77 23.49 11.02
C TYR A 208 7.75 23.85 9.92
N GLY A 209 6.55 24.33 10.26
CA GLY A 209 5.48 24.53 9.29
C GLY A 209 5.83 25.49 8.15
N GLU A 210 6.53 26.59 8.45
CA GLU A 210 6.94 27.56 7.43
C GLU A 210 8.04 27.01 6.50
N GLU A 211 8.94 26.19 7.02
CA GLU A 211 9.99 25.53 6.23
C GLU A 211 9.38 24.48 5.29
N LEU A 212 8.41 23.71 5.76
CA LEU A 212 7.68 22.74 4.96
C LEU A 212 6.88 23.40 3.84
N LYS A 213 6.26 24.55 4.10
CA LYS A 213 5.59 25.35 3.06
C LYS A 213 6.59 25.81 2.01
N ARG A 214 7.74 26.35 2.42
CA ARG A 214 8.78 26.82 1.49
C ARG A 214 9.34 25.69 0.62
N GLN A 215 9.58 24.51 1.18
CA GLN A 215 10.05 23.34 0.43
C GLN A 215 8.99 22.79 -0.54
N ARG A 216 7.69 22.83 -0.17
CA ARG A 216 6.59 22.44 -1.06
C ARG A 216 6.37 23.39 -2.24
N VAL A 217 6.77 24.66 -2.12
CA VAL A 217 6.69 25.66 -3.19
C VAL A 217 7.82 25.52 -4.21
N VAL A 218 8.89 24.78 -3.89
CA VAL A 218 9.98 24.43 -4.83
C VAL A 218 9.76 23.00 -5.33
N ARG A 219 8.69 22.78 -6.11
CA ARG A 219 8.51 21.61 -6.99
C ARG A 219 7.74 22.01 -8.23
#